data_AF-A0A8S0WY70-F1
#
_entry.id   AF-A0A8S0WY70-F1
#
_cell.length_a   1.000
_cell.length_b   1.000
_cell.length_c   1.000
_cell.angle_alpha   90.00
_cell.angle_beta   90.00
_cell.angle_gamma   90.00
#
_symmetry.space_group_name_H-M   'P 1'
#
loop_
_entity.id
_entity.type
_entity.pdbx_description
1 polymer ?
#
loop_
_entity_poly.entity_id
_entity_poly.type
_entity_poly.pdbx_seq_one_letter_code
_entity_poly.pdbx_strand_id
1 'polypeptide(L)'
;MPFMMPLLLDDKKKVIVISPLKVLQLDQAERFQKMKPSAVAVNSNTWSSELQKDLEQGKYCGIFTSPEMCLKHTEYHIHLTSSFQDICAVIVDEAHWITQWGGDSCTAYSEIIKLRAFFPPNIPILATPATLPQAALQEVRSQLGIDAADSFFLNLGNDRPNIEFSVHKMNSSTDFKALKPLLTRKPNPSTPDDFHKSNIFKHPSPNSYILLGIQSPHVVKTAESILS
;
A
#
# COMPACT_ATOMS: atom_id res chain seq x y z
N MET A 1 -2.47 -2.83 8.02
CA MET A 1 -2.17 -2.90 9.47
C MET A 1 -2.68 -4.16 10.19
N PRO A 2 -3.93 -4.67 10.00
CA PRO A 2 -4.40 -5.81 10.81
C PRO A 2 -3.55 -7.08 10.61
N PHE A 3 -2.90 -7.21 9.46
CA PHE A 3 -2.09 -8.37 9.10
C PHE A 3 -0.82 -8.57 9.96
N MET A 4 -0.39 -7.53 10.70
CA MET A 4 0.76 -7.60 11.60
C MET A 4 0.36 -7.86 13.06
N MET A 5 -0.95 -7.86 13.38
CA MET A 5 -1.44 -8.16 14.74
C MET A 5 -0.99 -9.50 15.30
N PRO A 6 -0.83 -10.59 14.51
CA PRO A 6 -0.29 -11.84 15.05
C PRO A 6 1.08 -11.68 15.72
N LEU A 7 1.91 -10.74 15.25
CA LEU A 7 3.23 -10.47 15.84
C LEU A 7 3.17 -9.81 17.22
N LEU A 8 2.02 -9.24 17.59
CA LEU A 8 1.78 -8.73 18.95
C LEU A 8 1.55 -9.88 19.96
N LEU A 9 1.15 -11.05 19.45
CA LEU A 9 0.85 -12.23 20.26
C LEU A 9 2.07 -13.15 20.39
N ASP A 10 2.88 -13.25 19.35
CA ASP A 10 4.12 -14.03 19.32
C ASP A 10 5.20 -13.30 18.51
N ASP A 11 6.17 -12.71 19.22
CA ASP A 11 7.28 -11.96 18.63
C ASP A 11 8.37 -12.85 18.03
N LYS A 12 8.28 -14.17 18.21
CA LYS A 12 9.15 -15.15 17.54
C LYS A 12 8.69 -15.43 16.12
N LYS A 13 7.42 -15.15 15.81
CA LYS A 13 6.90 -15.27 14.45
C LYS A 13 7.37 -14.11 13.59
N LYS A 14 7.40 -14.34 12.28
CA LYS A 14 7.79 -13.36 11.28
C LYS A 14 6.67 -13.16 10.28
N VAL A 15 6.43 -11.91 9.91
CA VAL A 15 5.56 -11.54 8.80
C VAL A 15 6.38 -10.77 7.79
N ILE A 16 6.28 -11.19 6.54
CA ILE A 16 6.96 -10.53 5.42
C ILE A 16 5.93 -9.71 4.66
N VAL A 17 6.22 -8.43 4.45
CA VAL A 17 5.40 -7.52 3.65
C VAL A 17 6.19 -7.15 2.40
N ILE A 18 5.70 -7.57 1.25
CA ILE A 18 6.23 -7.25 -0.07
C ILE A 18 5.50 -6.01 -0.57
N SER A 19 6.22 -4.92 -0.79
CA SER A 19 5.67 -3.61 -1.19
C SER A 19 6.54 -2.98 -2.28
N PRO A 20 5.97 -2.25 -3.27
CA PRO A 20 6.73 -1.74 -4.41
C PRO A 20 7.62 -0.52 -4.08
N LEU A 21 7.29 0.25 -3.04
CA LEU A 21 7.92 1.54 -2.78
C LEU A 21 8.88 1.50 -1.60
N LYS A 22 10.18 1.74 -1.87
CA LYS A 22 11.24 1.77 -0.83
C LYS A 22 10.95 2.76 0.31
N VAL A 23 10.44 3.94 -0.03
CA VAL A 23 10.07 4.97 0.96
C VAL A 23 8.92 4.50 1.84
N LEU A 24 7.95 3.78 1.26
CA LEU A 24 6.82 3.24 2.00
C LEU A 24 7.27 2.11 2.95
N GLN A 25 8.20 1.25 2.52
CA GLN A 25 8.76 0.20 3.38
C GLN A 25 9.42 0.79 4.64
N LEU A 26 10.16 1.89 4.50
CA LEU A 26 10.78 2.59 5.63
C LEU A 26 9.74 3.19 6.58
N ASP A 27 8.79 3.96 6.06
CA ASP A 27 7.71 4.56 6.87
C ASP A 27 6.86 3.48 7.58
N GLN A 28 6.56 2.37 6.91
CA GLN A 28 5.86 1.24 7.52
C GLN A 28 6.71 0.61 8.63
N ALA A 29 7.99 0.30 8.40
CA ALA A 29 8.87 -0.26 9.41
C ALA A 29 8.99 0.65 10.65
N GLU A 30 9.19 1.96 10.46
CA GLU A 30 9.24 2.94 11.56
C GLU A 30 7.94 3.00 12.35
N ARG A 31 6.78 2.96 11.68
CA ARG A 31 5.47 2.94 12.36
C ARG A 31 5.32 1.69 13.21
N PHE A 32 5.72 0.52 12.71
CA PHE A 32 5.63 -0.72 13.47
C PHE A 32 6.59 -0.77 14.66
N GLN A 33 7.83 -0.28 14.50
CA GLN A 33 8.77 -0.17 15.62
C GLN A 33 8.19 0.66 16.78
N LYS A 34 7.45 1.74 16.48
CA LYS A 34 6.79 2.56 17.51
C LYS A 34 5.68 1.82 18.26
N MET A 35 5.03 0.86 17.61
CA MET A 35 3.91 0.10 18.19
C MET A 35 4.37 -1.14 18.98
N LYS A 36 5.64 -1.58 18.80
CA LYS A 36 6.15 -2.90 19.19
C LYS A 36 5.28 -4.00 18.56
N PRO A 37 5.73 -4.56 17.43
CA PRO A 37 6.91 -5.42 17.53
C PRO A 37 8.04 -4.97 16.57
N SER A 38 9.21 -5.61 16.64
CA SER A 38 10.41 -5.18 15.91
C SER A 38 10.24 -5.30 14.39
N ALA A 39 10.47 -4.22 13.66
CA ALA A 39 10.30 -4.19 12.22
C ALA A 39 11.50 -3.57 11.50
N VAL A 40 11.73 -3.96 10.25
CA VAL A 40 12.81 -3.43 9.42
C VAL A 40 12.42 -3.38 7.94
N ALA A 41 12.98 -2.42 7.22
CA ALA A 41 12.94 -2.39 5.76
C ALA A 41 14.19 -3.08 5.18
N VAL A 42 13.99 -3.97 4.22
CA VAL A 42 15.04 -4.70 3.49
C VAL A 42 14.91 -4.37 2.01
N ASN A 43 15.75 -3.45 1.55
CA ASN A 43 15.83 -3.00 0.17
C ASN A 43 17.27 -2.59 -0.18
N SER A 44 17.51 -2.23 -1.45
CA SER A 44 18.84 -1.88 -1.93
C SER A 44 19.53 -0.74 -1.17
N ASN A 45 18.78 0.11 -0.46
CA ASN A 45 19.33 1.24 0.28
C ASN A 45 19.64 0.90 1.73
N THR A 46 19.06 -0.19 2.24
CA THR A 46 19.14 -0.61 3.66
C THR A 46 19.92 -1.90 3.84
N TRP A 47 20.05 -2.71 2.78
CA TRP A 47 20.83 -3.94 2.82
C TRP A 47 22.29 -3.66 3.17
N SER A 48 22.78 -4.34 4.20
CA SER A 48 24.17 -4.28 4.64
C SER A 48 24.54 -5.58 5.36
N SER A 49 25.84 -5.79 5.59
CA SER A 49 26.32 -6.97 6.33
C SER A 49 25.82 -7.00 7.78
N GLU A 50 25.59 -5.84 8.38
CA GLU A 50 25.03 -5.68 9.71
C GLU A 50 23.55 -6.05 9.72
N LEU A 51 22.77 -5.55 8.75
CA LEU A 51 21.36 -5.91 8.62
C LEU A 51 21.18 -7.41 8.39
N GLN A 52 22.03 -8.02 7.56
CA GLN A 52 22.00 -9.46 7.35
C GLN A 52 22.21 -10.23 8.67
N LYS A 53 23.23 -9.87 9.45
CA LYS A 53 23.49 -10.49 10.76
C LYS A 53 22.31 -10.29 11.72
N ASP A 54 21.71 -9.12 11.73
CA ASP A 54 20.54 -8.83 12.57
C ASP A 54 19.32 -9.70 12.19
N LEU A 55 19.11 -9.92 10.89
CA LEU A 55 18.06 -10.80 10.38
C LEU A 55 18.32 -12.27 10.75
N GLU A 56 19.57 -12.74 10.61
CA GLU A 56 20.02 -14.09 11.02
C GLU A 56 19.87 -14.32 12.54
N GLN A 57 20.08 -13.29 13.34
CA GLN A 57 19.86 -13.32 14.80
C GLN A 57 18.37 -13.22 15.19
N GLY A 58 17.47 -13.06 14.22
CA GLY A 58 16.03 -12.97 14.48
C GLY A 58 15.60 -11.67 15.17
N LYS A 59 16.36 -10.56 15.04
CA LYS A 59 16.04 -9.30 15.72
C LYS A 59 14.72 -8.67 15.28
N TYR A 60 14.25 -9.00 14.07
CA TYR A 60 13.06 -8.41 13.45
C TYR A 60 12.01 -9.48 13.16
N CYS A 61 10.77 -9.18 13.54
CA CYS A 61 9.60 -10.00 13.23
C CYS A 61 8.79 -9.43 12.06
N GLY A 62 8.79 -8.12 11.86
CA GLY A 62 8.18 -7.47 10.69
C GLY A 62 9.21 -7.11 9.63
N ILE A 63 9.15 -7.76 8.47
CA ILE A 63 10.13 -7.55 7.40
C ILE A 63 9.44 -6.92 6.20
N PHE A 64 9.74 -5.65 5.91
CA PHE A 64 9.22 -4.92 4.76
C PHE A 64 10.23 -4.99 3.62
N THR A 65 9.87 -5.58 2.48
CA THR A 65 10.80 -5.80 1.37
C THR A 65 10.13 -5.64 0.03
N SER A 66 10.85 -5.87 -1.06
CA SER A 66 10.34 -5.80 -2.43
C SER A 66 10.50 -7.14 -3.16
N PRO A 67 9.71 -7.41 -4.21
CA PRO A 67 9.88 -8.64 -4.97
C PRO A 67 11.27 -8.74 -5.61
N GLU A 68 11.89 -7.62 -6.01
CA GLU A 68 13.26 -7.60 -6.53
C GLU A 68 14.26 -8.11 -5.50
N MET A 69 14.14 -7.70 -4.24
CA MET A 69 15.01 -8.20 -3.18
C MET A 69 14.80 -9.70 -3.01
N CYS A 70 13.56 -10.16 -2.91
CA CYS A 70 13.27 -11.57 -2.69
C CYS A 70 13.70 -12.48 -3.86
N LEU A 71 13.61 -12.01 -5.10
CA LEU A 71 13.81 -12.81 -6.31
C LEU A 71 15.20 -12.66 -6.93
N LYS A 72 15.81 -11.47 -6.85
CA LYS A 72 17.03 -11.13 -7.60
C LYS A 72 18.25 -10.89 -6.71
N HIS A 73 18.06 -10.57 -5.43
CA HIS A 73 19.17 -10.35 -4.51
C HIS A 73 19.62 -11.67 -3.85
N THR A 74 20.72 -12.24 -4.34
CA THR A 74 21.20 -13.59 -3.95
C THR A 74 21.31 -13.81 -2.44
N GLU A 75 21.97 -12.92 -1.69
CA GLU A 75 22.21 -13.14 -0.25
C GLU A 75 20.90 -13.12 0.55
N TYR A 76 20.07 -12.09 0.34
CA TYR A 76 18.76 -12.00 0.96
C TYR A 76 17.83 -13.16 0.57
N HIS A 77 17.89 -13.61 -0.69
CA HIS A 77 17.15 -14.80 -1.13
C HIS A 77 17.54 -16.06 -0.35
N ILE A 78 18.84 -16.27 -0.13
CA ILE A 78 19.35 -17.40 0.68
C ILE A 78 18.89 -17.27 2.14
N HIS A 79 18.92 -16.06 2.71
CA HIS A 79 18.42 -15.82 4.06
C HIS A 79 16.92 -16.13 4.18
N LEU A 80 16.12 -15.68 3.21
CA LEU A 80 14.67 -15.87 3.18
C LEU A 80 14.30 -17.36 3.12
N THR A 81 14.99 -18.12 2.27
CA THR A 81 14.76 -19.56 2.08
C THR A 81 15.27 -20.42 3.22
N SER A 82 16.17 -19.93 4.07
CA SER A 82 16.67 -20.67 5.25
C SER A 82 15.87 -20.42 6.53
N SER A 83 15.05 -19.36 6.58
CA SER A 83 14.38 -18.89 7.80
C SER A 83 12.85 -19.06 7.81
N PHE A 84 12.31 -19.98 7.01
CA PHE A 84 10.85 -20.12 6.82
C PHE A 84 10.08 -20.62 8.05
N GLN A 85 10.73 -21.29 8.99
CA GLN A 85 10.07 -21.92 10.15
C GLN A 85 9.35 -20.91 11.06
N ASP A 86 9.86 -19.67 11.07
CA ASP A 86 9.31 -18.59 11.88
C ASP A 86 8.28 -17.76 11.11
N ILE A 87 8.22 -17.88 9.78
CA ILE A 87 7.32 -17.09 8.94
C ILE A 87 5.89 -17.62 9.11
N CYS A 88 4.98 -16.76 9.58
CA CYS A 88 3.57 -17.09 9.75
C CYS A 88 2.65 -16.51 8.66
N ALA A 89 3.11 -15.50 7.92
CA ALA A 89 2.38 -14.95 6.78
C ALA A 89 3.29 -14.17 5.84
N VAL A 90 2.92 -14.15 4.56
CA VAL A 90 3.50 -13.27 3.55
C VAL A 90 2.39 -12.38 2.98
N ILE A 91 2.60 -11.08 3.00
CA ILE A 91 1.64 -10.08 2.54
C ILE A 91 2.20 -9.45 1.28
N VAL A 92 1.44 -9.49 0.20
CA VAL A 92 1.70 -8.76 -1.04
C VAL A 92 0.86 -7.50 -1.02
N ASP A 93 1.48 -6.41 -0.60
CA ASP A 93 0.87 -5.09 -0.58
C ASP A 93 0.80 -4.52 -2.00
N GLU A 94 -0.22 -3.71 -2.25
CA GLU A 94 -0.48 -3.15 -3.58
C GLU A 94 -0.50 -4.20 -4.70
N ALA A 95 -1.11 -5.36 -4.44
CA ALA A 95 -1.16 -6.49 -5.38
C ALA A 95 -1.76 -6.17 -6.76
N HIS A 96 -2.38 -5.00 -6.94
CA HIS A 96 -2.82 -4.51 -8.24
C HIS A 96 -1.66 -4.32 -9.24
N TRP A 97 -0.43 -4.12 -8.76
CA TRP A 97 0.80 -4.04 -9.57
C TRP A 97 1.09 -5.29 -10.38
N ILE A 98 0.51 -6.44 -10.01
CA ILE A 98 0.59 -7.68 -10.79
C ILE A 98 -0.07 -7.50 -12.17
N THR A 99 -1.13 -6.68 -12.24
CA THR A 99 -1.95 -6.52 -13.46
C THR A 99 -1.76 -5.17 -14.13
N GLN A 100 -1.22 -4.18 -13.42
CA GLN A 100 -0.93 -2.85 -13.95
C GLN A 100 0.52 -2.77 -14.43
N TRP A 101 0.70 -2.55 -15.72
CA TRP A 101 2.01 -2.56 -16.38
C TRP A 101 2.58 -1.14 -16.46
N GLY A 102 3.79 -0.93 -15.94
CA GLY A 102 4.55 0.31 -16.09
C GLY A 102 5.86 0.36 -15.28
N GLY A 103 7.01 0.16 -15.94
CA GLY A 103 8.36 0.32 -15.34
C GLY A 103 8.97 -0.95 -14.75
N ASP A 104 10.24 -0.87 -14.33
CA ASP A 104 11.05 -2.03 -13.90
C ASP A 104 10.50 -2.77 -12.66
N SER A 105 9.80 -2.06 -11.77
CA SER A 105 9.18 -2.65 -10.58
C SER A 105 7.93 -3.49 -10.89
N CYS A 106 7.22 -3.21 -11.99
CA CYS A 106 6.14 -4.09 -12.44
C CYS A 106 6.67 -5.46 -12.88
N THR A 107 7.89 -5.53 -13.42
CA THR A 107 8.50 -6.77 -13.89
C THR A 107 8.81 -7.75 -12.75
N ALA A 108 9.11 -7.26 -11.55
CA ALA A 108 9.34 -8.16 -10.41
C ALA A 108 8.01 -8.67 -9.82
N TYR A 109 6.96 -7.85 -9.86
CA TYR A 109 5.61 -8.25 -9.47
C TYR A 109 5.00 -9.28 -10.43
N SER A 110 5.29 -9.23 -11.73
CA SER A 110 4.81 -10.25 -12.67
C SER A 110 5.43 -11.63 -12.43
N GLU A 111 6.57 -11.70 -11.72
CA GLU A 111 7.24 -12.94 -11.36
C GLU A 111 7.00 -13.37 -9.91
N ILE A 112 6.10 -12.68 -9.20
CA ILE A 112 5.89 -12.88 -7.75
C ILE A 112 5.45 -14.31 -7.41
N ILE A 113 4.82 -15.01 -8.37
CA ILE A 113 4.45 -16.42 -8.22
C ILE A 113 5.64 -17.30 -7.86
N LYS A 114 6.86 -16.95 -8.32
CA LYS A 114 8.08 -17.69 -8.01
C LYS A 114 8.34 -17.77 -6.51
N LEU A 115 7.88 -16.80 -5.73
CA LEU A 115 8.00 -16.82 -4.28
C LEU A 115 7.26 -18.00 -3.63
N ARG A 116 6.20 -18.51 -4.27
CA ARG A 116 5.50 -19.73 -3.80
C ARG A 116 6.40 -20.95 -3.78
N ALA A 117 7.40 -21.03 -4.63
CA ALA A 117 8.34 -22.15 -4.62
C ALA A 117 9.27 -22.13 -3.39
N PHE A 118 9.40 -20.97 -2.73
CA PHE A 118 10.32 -20.78 -1.61
C PHE A 118 9.64 -20.90 -0.24
N PHE A 119 8.33 -20.64 -0.19
CA PHE A 119 7.56 -20.75 1.04
C PHE A 119 6.88 -22.12 1.14
N PRO A 120 6.93 -22.78 2.30
CA PRO A 120 6.12 -23.95 2.58
C PRO A 120 4.62 -23.72 2.24
N PRO A 121 3.91 -24.73 1.70
CA PRO A 121 2.51 -24.59 1.28
C PRO A 121 1.56 -24.12 2.38
N ASN A 122 1.89 -24.35 3.64
CA ASN A 122 1.10 -23.97 4.81
C ASN A 122 1.26 -22.50 5.22
N ILE A 123 2.18 -21.73 4.60
CA ILE A 123 2.31 -20.30 4.88
C ILE A 123 1.29 -19.54 4.05
N PRO A 124 0.33 -18.84 4.69
CA PRO A 124 -0.67 -18.07 3.96
C PRO A 124 -0.05 -16.87 3.25
N ILE A 125 -0.52 -16.62 2.01
CA ILE A 125 -0.24 -15.38 1.29
C ILE A 125 -1.50 -14.52 1.25
N LEU A 126 -1.35 -13.26 1.61
CA LEU A 126 -2.41 -12.27 1.63
C LEU A 126 -2.13 -11.25 0.52
N ALA A 127 -3.11 -10.99 -0.34
CA ALA A 127 -3.05 -9.93 -1.35
C ALA A 127 -3.84 -8.72 -0.87
N THR A 128 -3.21 -7.55 -0.75
CA THR A 128 -3.85 -6.37 -0.13
C THR A 128 -3.83 -5.13 -1.02
N PRO A 129 -4.56 -5.11 -2.14
CA PRO A 129 -4.70 -3.91 -2.96
C PRO A 129 -5.75 -2.96 -2.39
N ALA A 130 -5.45 -1.65 -2.41
CA ALA A 130 -6.46 -0.63 -2.10
C ALA A 130 -7.51 -0.49 -3.22
N THR A 131 -7.09 -0.67 -4.47
CA THR A 131 -7.94 -0.64 -5.66
C THR A 131 -7.64 -1.86 -6.52
N LEU A 132 -8.65 -2.68 -6.80
CA LEU A 132 -8.53 -3.80 -7.72
C LEU A 132 -9.83 -3.98 -8.50
N PRO A 133 -9.83 -3.74 -9.82
CA PRO A 133 -11.00 -4.04 -10.66
C PRO A 133 -11.34 -5.52 -10.60
N GLN A 134 -12.64 -5.85 -10.63
CA GLN A 134 -13.11 -7.24 -10.60
C GLN A 134 -12.49 -8.09 -11.74
N ALA A 135 -12.28 -7.49 -12.91
CA ALA A 135 -11.65 -8.15 -14.06
C ALA A 135 -10.19 -8.56 -13.79
N ALA A 136 -9.48 -7.87 -12.89
CA ALA A 136 -8.09 -8.16 -12.53
C ALA A 136 -7.95 -9.20 -11.40
N LEU A 137 -9.04 -9.51 -10.68
CA LEU A 137 -9.00 -10.37 -9.50
C LEU A 137 -8.49 -11.78 -9.81
N GLN A 138 -8.95 -12.37 -10.90
CA GLN A 138 -8.56 -13.74 -11.27
C GLN A 138 -7.08 -13.82 -11.66
N GLU A 139 -6.57 -12.80 -12.33
CA GLU A 139 -5.14 -12.73 -12.68
C GLU A 139 -4.27 -12.59 -11.43
N VAL A 140 -4.64 -11.70 -10.50
CA VAL A 140 -3.94 -11.56 -9.21
C VAL A 140 -3.92 -12.89 -8.44
N ARG A 141 -5.05 -13.59 -8.39
CA ARG A 141 -5.14 -14.91 -7.75
C ARG A 141 -4.21 -15.93 -8.40
N SER A 142 -4.25 -16.03 -9.72
CA SER A 142 -3.40 -16.93 -10.50
C SER A 142 -1.91 -16.67 -10.24
N GLN A 143 -1.48 -15.41 -10.36
CA GLN A 143 -0.09 -14.99 -10.16
C GLN A 143 0.38 -15.08 -8.70
N LEU A 144 -0.53 -15.19 -7.75
CA LEU A 144 -0.19 -15.44 -6.34
C LEU A 144 -0.44 -16.89 -5.94
N GLY A 145 -0.86 -17.77 -6.85
CA GLY A 145 -1.24 -19.15 -6.52
C GLY A 145 -2.29 -19.23 -5.42
N ILE A 146 -3.28 -18.32 -5.44
CA ILE A 146 -4.40 -18.31 -4.49
C ILE A 146 -5.57 -19.06 -5.14
N ASP A 147 -5.92 -20.21 -4.57
CA ASP A 147 -7.12 -20.95 -4.98
C ASP A 147 -8.37 -20.22 -4.51
N ALA A 148 -9.31 -19.97 -5.43
CA ALA A 148 -10.59 -19.34 -5.09
C ALA A 148 -11.47 -20.22 -4.20
N ALA A 149 -11.32 -21.55 -4.25
CA ALA A 149 -12.07 -22.49 -3.43
C ALA A 149 -11.55 -22.58 -1.98
N ASP A 150 -10.25 -22.32 -1.77
CA ASP A 150 -9.57 -22.38 -0.48
C ASP A 150 -8.99 -21.02 -0.06
N SER A 151 -9.75 -19.95 -0.33
CA SER A 151 -9.35 -18.60 0.10
C SER A 151 -10.51 -17.80 0.67
N PHE A 152 -10.16 -16.87 1.56
CA PHE A 152 -11.06 -15.86 2.04
C PHE A 152 -10.93 -14.59 1.20
N PHE A 153 -12.05 -14.07 0.70
CA PHE A 153 -12.11 -12.82 -0.05
C PHE A 153 -12.91 -11.77 0.73
N LEU A 154 -12.29 -10.61 0.97
CA LEU A 154 -12.89 -9.50 1.67
C LEU A 154 -12.88 -8.25 0.80
N ASN A 155 -14.06 -7.69 0.52
CA ASN A 155 -14.23 -6.39 -0.11
C ASN A 155 -15.06 -5.50 0.81
N LEU A 156 -14.44 -4.49 1.40
CA LEU A 156 -15.10 -3.55 2.32
C LEU A 156 -15.81 -2.39 1.58
N GLY A 157 -15.79 -2.39 0.25
CA GLY A 157 -16.27 -1.29 -0.56
C GLY A 157 -15.29 -0.11 -0.60
N ASN A 158 -15.48 0.74 -1.60
CA ASN A 158 -14.73 1.97 -1.80
C ASN A 158 -15.58 3.23 -1.55
N ASP A 159 -16.84 3.06 -1.13
CA ASP A 159 -17.69 4.20 -0.80
C ASP A 159 -17.09 4.99 0.36
N ARG A 160 -17.21 6.30 0.24
CA ARG A 160 -16.73 7.28 1.21
C ARG A 160 -17.85 8.31 1.34
N PRO A 161 -18.84 8.07 2.21
CA PRO A 161 -19.98 8.98 2.37
C PRO A 161 -19.53 10.38 2.83
N ASN A 162 -18.30 10.48 3.34
CA ASN A 162 -17.66 11.73 3.69
C ASN A 162 -16.90 12.43 2.54
N ILE A 163 -17.07 11.97 1.29
CA ILE A 163 -16.50 12.56 0.07
C ILE A 163 -17.65 12.84 -0.90
N GLU A 164 -17.82 14.11 -1.25
CA GLU A 164 -18.75 14.54 -2.29
C GLU A 164 -18.04 14.66 -3.63
N PHE A 165 -18.68 14.19 -4.70
CA PHE A 165 -18.16 14.32 -6.07
C PHE A 165 -18.90 15.43 -6.80
N SER A 166 -18.15 16.39 -7.35
CA SER A 166 -18.69 17.43 -8.24
C SER A 166 -17.88 17.54 -9.53
N VAL A 167 -18.53 17.90 -10.62
CA VAL A 167 -17.88 18.11 -11.93
C VAL A 167 -18.16 19.53 -12.38
N HIS A 168 -17.09 20.30 -12.56
CA HIS A 168 -17.16 21.68 -13.01
C HIS A 168 -16.48 21.83 -14.36
N LYS A 169 -17.21 22.36 -15.34
CA LYS A 169 -16.63 22.67 -16.66
C LYS A 169 -15.73 23.89 -16.54
N MET A 170 -14.49 23.75 -16.98
CA MET A 170 -13.54 24.86 -17.13
C MET A 170 -13.54 25.37 -18.57
N ASN A 171 -13.33 26.67 -18.78
CA ASN A 171 -13.27 27.23 -20.13
C ASN A 171 -11.92 26.93 -20.82
N SER A 172 -10.86 26.74 -20.04
CA SER A 172 -9.54 26.31 -20.49
C SER A 172 -8.78 25.63 -19.34
N SER A 173 -7.67 24.95 -19.64
CA SER A 173 -6.79 24.35 -18.62
C SER A 173 -6.04 25.35 -17.73
N THR A 174 -6.17 26.64 -18.03
CA THR A 174 -5.60 27.76 -17.28
C THR A 174 -6.66 28.60 -16.57
N ASP A 175 -7.94 28.22 -16.68
CA ASP A 175 -9.06 28.91 -16.03
C ASP A 175 -9.15 28.57 -14.52
N PHE A 176 -8.08 28.85 -13.78
CA PHE A 176 -8.02 28.61 -12.33
C PHE A 176 -9.05 29.42 -11.54
N LYS A 177 -9.64 30.46 -12.16
CA LYS A 177 -10.75 31.22 -11.56
C LYS A 177 -11.96 30.33 -11.31
N ALA A 178 -12.20 29.33 -12.16
CA ALA A 178 -13.24 28.33 -11.98
C ALA A 178 -13.07 27.50 -10.69
N LEU A 179 -11.85 27.40 -10.15
CA LEU A 179 -11.58 26.68 -8.90
C LEU A 179 -11.83 27.54 -7.65
N LYS A 180 -11.84 28.87 -7.78
CA LYS A 180 -11.95 29.79 -6.63
C LYS A 180 -13.20 29.52 -5.77
N PRO A 181 -14.41 29.35 -6.33
CA PRO A 181 -15.60 29.08 -5.52
C PRO A 181 -15.53 27.77 -4.73
N LEU A 182 -14.73 26.81 -5.21
CA LEU A 182 -14.57 25.49 -4.57
C LEU A 182 -13.54 25.55 -3.43
N LEU A 183 -12.51 26.38 -3.58
CA LEU A 183 -11.40 26.45 -2.64
C LEU A 183 -11.65 27.38 -1.45
N THR A 184 -12.53 28.36 -1.58
CA THR A 184 -12.71 29.41 -0.56
C THR A 184 -13.69 29.04 0.53
N ARG A 185 -13.31 29.30 1.79
CA ARG A 185 -14.20 29.20 2.96
C ARG A 185 -15.11 30.41 3.13
N LYS A 186 -14.73 31.55 2.55
CA LYS A 186 -15.42 32.84 2.67
C LYS A 186 -15.49 33.55 1.31
N PRO A 187 -16.47 34.43 1.09
CA PRO A 187 -16.66 35.12 -0.20
C PRO A 187 -15.44 35.94 -0.66
N ASN A 188 -14.71 36.53 0.30
CA ASN A 188 -13.56 37.41 0.04
C ASN A 188 -12.33 36.93 0.83
N PRO A 189 -11.59 35.92 0.33
CA PRO A 189 -10.37 35.45 0.98
C PRO A 189 -9.26 36.50 0.89
N SER A 190 -8.57 36.77 1.99
CA SER A 190 -7.43 37.69 2.04
C SER A 190 -6.15 37.02 2.56
N THR A 191 -6.29 35.88 3.23
CA THR A 191 -5.19 35.10 3.80
C THR A 191 -5.22 33.65 3.32
N PRO A 192 -4.11 32.90 3.37
CA PRO A 192 -4.09 31.47 3.05
C PRO A 192 -5.10 30.63 3.87
N ASP A 193 -5.39 31.03 5.11
CA ASP A 193 -6.34 30.31 6.00
C ASP A 193 -7.81 30.44 5.58
N ASP A 194 -8.13 31.41 4.71
CA ASP A 194 -9.45 31.57 4.12
C ASP A 194 -9.74 30.53 3.03
N PHE A 195 -8.77 29.67 2.69
CA PHE A 195 -8.93 28.55 1.77
C PHE A 195 -9.04 27.22 2.52
N HIS A 196 -9.78 26.28 1.93
CA HIS A 196 -9.77 24.90 2.40
C HIS A 196 -8.42 24.25 2.09
N LYS A 197 -7.94 23.41 3.01
CA LYS A 197 -6.82 22.50 2.72
C LYS A 197 -7.24 21.61 1.56
N SER A 198 -6.47 21.67 0.47
CA SER A 198 -6.87 21.08 -0.80
C SER A 198 -5.66 20.48 -1.51
N ASN A 199 -5.90 19.39 -2.23
CA ASN A 199 -4.94 18.80 -3.16
C ASN A 199 -5.42 19.07 -4.58
N ILE A 200 -4.54 19.65 -5.41
CA ILE A 200 -4.83 19.94 -6.82
C ILE A 200 -3.93 19.08 -7.69
N PHE A 201 -4.52 18.19 -8.47
CA PHE A 201 -3.81 17.38 -9.45
C PHE A 201 -4.09 17.95 -10.84
N LYS A 202 -3.02 18.39 -11.50
CA LYS A 202 -3.07 18.86 -12.89
C LYS A 202 -2.26 17.91 -13.75
N HIS A 203 -2.89 17.38 -14.79
CA HIS A 203 -2.16 16.59 -15.78
C HIS A 203 -1.27 17.53 -16.63
N PRO A 204 -0.05 17.12 -17.03
CA PRO A 204 0.92 18.01 -17.69
C PRO A 204 0.45 18.59 -19.03
N SER A 205 -0.43 17.87 -19.74
CA SER A 205 -0.93 18.31 -21.04
C SER A 205 -1.89 19.50 -20.91
N PRO A 206 -1.79 20.52 -21.79
CA PRO A 206 -2.61 21.73 -21.73
C PRO A 206 -4.09 21.51 -22.08
N ASN A 207 -4.52 20.32 -22.52
CA ASN A 207 -5.93 20.02 -22.81
C ASN A 207 -6.55 19.04 -21.81
N SER A 208 -6.04 19.03 -20.57
CA SER A 208 -6.40 18.03 -19.58
C SER A 208 -7.34 18.58 -18.50
N TYR A 209 -8.01 17.65 -17.82
CA TYR A 209 -8.82 17.93 -16.64
C TYR A 209 -7.93 18.23 -15.42
N ILE A 210 -8.47 18.98 -14.47
CA ILE A 210 -7.91 19.17 -13.13
C ILE A 210 -8.76 18.36 -12.16
N LEU A 211 -8.12 17.54 -11.33
CA LEU A 211 -8.78 16.89 -10.21
C LEU A 211 -8.49 17.70 -8.95
N LEU A 212 -9.55 18.09 -8.25
CA LEU A 212 -9.47 18.89 -7.04
C LEU A 212 -10.09 18.09 -5.88
N GLY A 213 -9.28 17.81 -4.86
CA GLY A 213 -9.74 17.25 -3.59
C GLY A 213 -9.75 18.33 -2.51
N ILE A 214 -10.90 18.58 -1.90
CA ILE A 214 -11.08 19.62 -0.88
C ILE A 214 -11.45 18.96 0.44
N GLN A 215 -10.71 19.27 1.50
CA GLN A 215 -11.09 18.87 2.85
C GLN A 215 -12.04 19.94 3.44
N SER A 216 -13.34 19.70 3.32
CA SER A 216 -14.38 20.56 3.92
C SER A 216 -14.73 20.10 5.34
N PRO A 217 -14.78 21.00 6.33
CA PRO A 217 -15.18 20.65 7.70
C PRO A 217 -16.66 20.27 7.83
N HIS A 218 -17.48 20.54 6.81
CA HIS A 218 -18.92 20.26 6.85
C HIS A 218 -19.30 18.82 6.48
N VAL A 219 -18.33 17.99 6.09
CA VAL A 219 -18.56 16.58 5.78
C VAL A 219 -18.23 15.67 6.97
N VAL A 220 -18.75 16.07 8.14
CA VAL A 220 -18.92 15.20 9.32
C VAL A 220 -20.41 15.15 9.61
N LYS A 221 -21.16 14.45 8.77
CA LYS A 221 -22.54 14.07 9.08
C LYS A 221 -22.79 12.66 8.55
N THR A 222 -22.33 11.67 9.32
CA THR A 222 -22.99 10.38 9.60
C THR A 222 -21.97 9.40 10.17
N ALA A 223 -21.71 9.52 11.47
CA ALA A 223 -21.14 8.42 12.26
C ALA A 223 -22.02 8.05 13.46
N GLU A 224 -23.06 8.83 13.77
CA GLU A 224 -23.94 8.60 14.93
C GLU A 224 -25.22 7.81 14.63
N SER A 225 -25.51 7.44 13.37
CA SER A 225 -26.73 6.68 13.03
C SER A 225 -26.50 5.17 12.79
N ILE A 226 -25.32 4.63 13.12
CA ILE A 226 -25.04 3.17 13.02
C ILE A 226 -25.04 2.50 14.41
N LEU A 227 -25.25 3.26 15.50
CA LEU A 227 -25.34 2.73 16.87
C LEU A 227 -26.65 3.12 17.60
N SER A 228 -27.72 3.40 16.85
CA SER A 228 -29.09 3.51 17.37
C SER A 228 -29.96 2.41 16.82
#